data_AF-A0A4Q5ERL7-F1
#
_entry.id   AF-A0A4Q5ERL7-F1
#
_cell.length_a   1.000
_cell.length_b   1.000
_cell.length_c   1.000
_cell.angle_alpha   90.00
_cell.angle_beta   90.00
_cell.angle_gamma   90.00
#
_symmetry.space_group_name_H-M   'P 1'
#
loop_
_entity.id
_entity.type
_entity.pdbx_description
1 polymer ?
#
loop_
_entity_poly.entity_id
_entity_poly.type
_entity_poly.pdbx_seq_one_letter_code
_entity_poly.pdbx_strand_id
1 'polypeptide(L)'
;MEKIAKKFSEVDYDEHSGEILAGCNVYVHCQYEYGIFKDAAADLLPVAEMVLSNKKKYSGHAIADNKEKSVHIIHYQGVQWTLAEFEKDKNAAYKYKPTYWINSAMDLAIAMWRFKNLGTIYA
;
A
#
# COMPACT_ATOMS: atom_id res chain seq x y z
N MET A 1 13.91 7.11 17.43
CA MET A 1 13.16 7.68 16.29
C MET A 1 11.91 8.46 16.70
N GLU A 2 11.38 8.34 17.92
CA GLU A 2 10.16 9.07 18.35
C GLU A 2 10.30 10.58 18.57
N LYS A 3 11.52 11.14 18.67
CA LYS A 3 11.70 12.56 19.03
C LYS A 3 11.50 13.57 17.89
N ILE A 4 11.41 13.13 16.63
CA ILE A 4 11.28 14.05 15.48
C ILE A 4 9.81 14.43 15.21
N ALA A 5 8.86 13.57 15.60
CA ALA A 5 7.45 13.72 15.22
C ALA A 5 6.66 14.79 15.99
N LYS A 6 7.19 15.35 17.09
CA LYS A 6 6.42 16.20 18.01
C LYS A 6 6.53 17.72 17.78
N LYS A 7 7.21 18.19 16.72
CA LYS A 7 7.57 19.63 16.59
C LYS A 7 6.74 20.47 15.61
N PHE A 8 5.65 19.95 15.03
CA PHE A 8 4.95 20.64 13.93
C PHE A 8 3.41 20.57 14.07
N SER A 9 2.87 20.94 15.23
CA SER A 9 1.42 20.86 15.47
C SER A 9 0.62 22.11 15.11
N GLU A 10 1.24 23.21 14.70
CA GLU A 10 0.52 24.46 14.40
C GLU A 10 1.08 25.12 13.13
N VAL A 11 0.18 25.51 12.23
CA VAL A 11 0.48 26.19 10.96
C VAL A 11 -0.26 27.52 10.99
N ASP A 12 0.50 28.62 11.00
CA ASP A 12 -0.03 29.98 10.90
C ASP A 12 -0.11 30.41 9.43
N TYR A 13 -1.24 31.03 9.07
CA TYR A 13 -1.50 31.56 7.73
C TYR A 13 -1.68 33.08 7.79
N ASP A 14 -1.16 33.79 6.80
CA ASP A 14 -1.53 35.19 6.58
C ASP A 14 -2.90 35.28 5.88
N GLU A 15 -3.87 35.92 6.51
CA GLU A 15 -5.27 35.99 6.01
C GLU A 15 -5.42 36.87 4.75
N HIS A 16 -4.41 37.69 4.39
CA HIS A 16 -4.50 38.59 3.25
C HIS A 16 -3.87 38.03 1.97
N SER A 17 -2.70 37.39 2.06
CA SER A 17 -1.97 36.85 0.90
C SER A 17 -2.09 35.33 0.74
N GLY A 18 -2.45 34.61 1.81
CA GLY A 18 -2.48 33.16 1.83
C GLY A 18 -1.09 32.51 1.86
N GLU A 19 -0.01 33.28 2.06
CA GLU A 19 1.34 32.72 2.18
C GLU A 19 1.53 31.98 3.52
N ILE A 20 2.14 30.79 3.45
CA ILE A 20 2.52 29.99 4.62
C ILE A 20 3.78 30.60 5.22
N LEU A 21 3.65 31.25 6.37
CA LEU A 21 4.75 31.99 7.02
C LEU A 21 5.70 31.07 7.81
N ALA A 22 5.23 29.91 8.26
CA ALA A 22 6.06 28.84 8.81
C ALA A 22 5.36 27.47 8.69
N GLY A 23 6.09 26.50 8.13
CA GLY A 23 5.59 25.15 7.88
C GLY A 23 6.55 24.48 6.91
N CYS A 24 7.51 23.73 7.45
CA CYS A 24 8.58 23.16 6.66
C CYS A 24 8.00 22.14 5.66
N ASN A 25 8.09 22.43 4.36
CA ASN A 25 7.85 21.45 3.30
C ASN A 25 9.02 20.44 3.28
N VAL A 26 9.04 19.52 4.25
CA VAL A 26 10.09 18.48 4.32
C VAL A 26 9.71 17.35 3.39
N TYR A 27 10.41 17.27 2.27
CA TYR A 27 10.41 16.10 1.40
C TYR A 27 11.52 15.14 1.85
N VAL A 28 11.14 13.97 2.37
CA VAL A 28 12.09 12.90 2.73
C VAL A 28 12.10 11.86 1.62
N HIS A 29 13.19 11.79 0.87
CA HIS A 29 13.43 10.72 -0.09
C HIS A 29 14.47 9.74 0.48
N CYS A 30 14.05 8.50 0.75
CA CYS A 30 14.94 7.44 1.21
C CYS A 30 15.29 6.54 0.02
N GLN A 31 16.54 6.57 -0.41
CA GLN A 31 17.06 5.63 -1.39
C GLN A 31 17.30 4.30 -0.70
N TYR A 32 16.61 3.26 -1.14
CA TYR A 32 16.84 1.88 -0.70
C TYR A 32 17.59 1.11 -1.78
N GLU A 33 18.37 0.11 -1.35
CA GLU A 33 19.09 -0.76 -2.25
C GLU A 33 18.12 -1.55 -3.14
N TYR A 34 18.42 -1.59 -4.45
CA TYR A 34 17.55 -2.24 -5.42
C TYR A 34 17.49 -3.74 -5.14
N GLY A 35 16.31 -4.23 -4.73
CA GLY A 35 16.09 -5.65 -4.44
C GLY A 35 15.83 -5.99 -2.97
N ILE A 36 15.97 -5.05 -2.03
CA ILE A 36 15.73 -5.34 -0.60
C ILE A 36 14.33 -5.92 -0.32
N PHE A 37 13.33 -5.49 -1.09
CA PHE A 37 11.96 -6.00 -0.96
C PHE A 37 11.82 -7.41 -1.51
N LYS A 38 12.71 -7.81 -2.44
CA LYS A 38 12.73 -9.19 -2.93
C LYS A 38 13.19 -10.13 -1.82
N ASP A 39 14.28 -9.80 -1.15
CA ASP A 39 14.79 -10.62 -0.05
C ASP A 39 13.82 -10.62 1.13
N ALA A 40 13.28 -9.45 1.49
CA ALA A 40 12.32 -9.32 2.58
C ALA A 40 11.01 -10.08 2.34
N ALA A 41 10.61 -10.25 1.08
CA ALA A 41 9.39 -10.94 0.68
C ALA A 41 9.61 -12.39 0.21
N ALA A 42 10.84 -12.89 0.21
CA ALA A 42 11.18 -14.22 -0.33
C ALA A 42 10.36 -15.34 0.31
N ASP A 43 10.15 -15.27 1.63
CA ASP A 43 9.36 -16.26 2.38
C ASP A 43 7.87 -16.29 1.98
N LEU A 44 7.37 -15.21 1.37
CA LEU A 44 5.98 -15.10 0.91
C LEU A 44 5.81 -15.58 -0.54
N LEU A 45 6.90 -15.85 -1.26
CA LEU A 45 6.86 -16.25 -2.65
C LEU A 45 6.04 -17.54 -2.89
N PRO A 46 6.20 -18.63 -2.10
CA PRO A 46 5.40 -19.85 -2.31
C PRO A 46 3.90 -19.61 -2.11
N VAL A 47 3.55 -18.73 -1.16
CA VAL A 47 2.15 -18.36 -0.91
C VAL A 47 1.59 -17.56 -2.08
N ALA A 48 2.37 -16.61 -2.61
CA ALA A 48 1.99 -15.83 -3.77
C ALA A 48 1.78 -16.71 -5.02
N GLU A 49 2.66 -17.68 -5.28
CA GLU A 49 2.51 -18.66 -6.37
C GLU A 49 1.24 -19.51 -6.22
N MET A 50 0.94 -19.96 -5.00
CA MET A 50 -0.30 -20.69 -4.72
C MET A 50 -1.55 -19.84 -4.99
N VAL A 51 -1.51 -18.55 -4.64
CA VAL A 51 -2.63 -17.63 -4.89
C VAL A 51 -2.83 -17.41 -6.40
N LEU A 52 -1.76 -17.11 -7.13
CA LEU A 52 -1.83 -16.83 -8.57
C LEU A 52 -2.12 -18.07 -9.42
N SER A 53 -1.82 -19.29 -8.93
CA SER A 53 -2.17 -20.53 -9.63
C SER A 53 -3.65 -20.92 -9.49
N ASN A 54 -4.38 -20.36 -8.51
CA ASN A 54 -5.76 -20.74 -8.21
C ASN A 54 -6.77 -19.60 -8.41
N LYS A 55 -6.97 -19.22 -9.68
CA LYS A 55 -7.91 -18.16 -10.13
C LYS A 55 -9.32 -18.29 -9.54
N LYS A 56 -9.89 -19.50 -9.56
CA LYS A 56 -11.28 -19.74 -9.14
C LYS A 56 -11.49 -19.47 -7.65
N LYS A 57 -10.46 -19.69 -6.82
CA LYS A 57 -10.55 -19.54 -5.38
C LYS A 57 -10.33 -18.10 -4.93
N TYR A 58 -9.42 -17.38 -5.58
CA TYR A 58 -8.93 -16.09 -5.06
C TYR A 58 -9.44 -14.87 -5.82
N SER A 59 -9.86 -14.99 -7.08
CA SER A 59 -10.36 -13.84 -7.82
C SER A 59 -11.60 -13.24 -7.14
N GLY A 60 -11.58 -11.93 -6.90
CA GLY A 60 -12.65 -11.17 -6.24
C GLY A 60 -12.65 -11.28 -4.72
N HIS A 61 -11.73 -12.03 -4.12
CA HIS A 61 -11.71 -12.29 -2.68
C HIS A 61 -10.65 -11.45 -1.97
N ALA A 62 -10.93 -11.16 -0.69
CA ALA A 62 -9.94 -10.58 0.21
C ALA A 62 -8.82 -11.59 0.48
N ILE A 63 -7.57 -11.17 0.28
CA ILE A 63 -6.36 -11.98 0.53
C ILE A 63 -5.61 -11.54 1.78
N ALA A 64 -5.84 -10.31 2.24
CA ALA A 64 -5.26 -9.79 3.45
C ALA A 64 -6.22 -8.77 4.07
N ASP A 65 -6.15 -8.65 5.39
CA ASP A 65 -7.09 -7.85 6.16
C ASP A 65 -6.39 -7.33 7.42
N ASN A 66 -6.70 -6.08 7.80
CA ASN A 66 -6.32 -5.50 9.08
C ASN A 66 -7.53 -4.78 9.71
N LYS A 67 -7.34 -4.14 10.88
CA LYS A 67 -8.44 -3.46 11.59
C LYS A 67 -9.11 -2.35 10.77
N GLU A 68 -8.40 -1.75 9.82
CA GLU A 68 -8.83 -0.57 9.08
C GLU A 68 -9.12 -0.84 7.59
N LYS A 69 -8.47 -1.84 6.99
CA LYS A 69 -8.47 -2.09 5.55
C LYS A 69 -8.50 -3.57 5.19
N SER A 70 -9.06 -3.89 4.03
CA SER A 70 -8.91 -5.19 3.36
C SER A 70 -8.24 -5.02 2.00
N VAL A 71 -7.46 -6.03 1.58
CA VAL A 71 -6.85 -6.11 0.25
C VAL A 71 -7.52 -7.23 -0.51
N HIS A 72 -8.09 -6.93 -1.67
CA HIS A 72 -8.68 -7.92 -2.55
C HIS A 72 -7.79 -8.12 -3.77
N ILE A 73 -7.75 -9.37 -4.25
CA ILE A 73 -7.10 -9.71 -5.50
C ILE A 73 -8.16 -9.99 -6.56
N ILE A 74 -7.97 -9.43 -7.75
CA ILE A 74 -8.89 -9.58 -8.87
C ILE A 74 -8.10 -10.12 -10.05
N HIS A 75 -8.56 -11.23 -10.62
CA HIS A 75 -8.02 -11.73 -11.88
C HIS A 75 -8.61 -10.92 -13.03
N TYR A 76 -7.77 -10.42 -13.93
CA TYR A 76 -8.22 -9.63 -15.06
C TYR A 76 -8.30 -10.48 -16.34
N GLN A 77 -7.18 -10.64 -17.06
CA GLN A 77 -7.10 -11.45 -18.28
C GLN A 77 -5.75 -12.16 -18.36
N GLY A 78 -5.72 -13.35 -18.97
CA GLY A 78 -4.48 -14.12 -19.12
C GLY A 78 -3.79 -14.39 -17.78
N VAL A 79 -2.55 -13.94 -17.62
CA VAL A 79 -1.76 -14.05 -16.38
C VAL A 79 -1.78 -12.76 -15.53
N GLN A 80 -2.57 -11.76 -15.91
CA GLN A 80 -2.60 -10.47 -15.21
C GLN A 80 -3.57 -10.50 -14.04
N TRP A 81 -3.08 -9.91 -12.94
CA TRP A 81 -3.82 -9.78 -11.69
C TRP A 81 -3.70 -8.36 -11.16
N THR A 82 -4.66 -7.97 -10.34
CA THR A 82 -4.75 -6.65 -9.77
C THR A 82 -5.04 -6.72 -8.27
N LEU A 83 -4.48 -5.79 -7.51
CA LEU A 83 -4.80 -5.60 -6.10
C LEU A 83 -5.54 -4.29 -5.89
N ALA A 84 -6.52 -4.34 -4.99
CA ALA A 84 -7.28 -3.19 -4.54
C ALA A 84 -7.38 -3.19 -3.01
N GLU A 85 -7.11 -2.03 -2.40
CA GLU A 85 -7.35 -1.77 -0.99
C GLU A 85 -8.73 -1.18 -0.76
N PHE A 86 -9.41 -1.64 0.28
CA PHE A 86 -10.73 -1.14 0.71
C PHE A 86 -10.64 -0.72 2.17
N GLU A 87 -11.13 0.48 2.49
CA GLU A 87 -11.27 0.96 3.87
C GLU A 87 -12.57 0.42 4.49
N LYS A 88 -12.50 -0.05 5.74
CA LYS A 88 -13.65 -0.69 6.42
C LYS A 88 -14.62 0.29 7.06
N ASP A 89 -14.15 1.47 7.44
CA ASP A 89 -14.92 2.40 8.26
C ASP A 89 -14.85 3.82 7.70
N LYS A 90 -15.86 4.16 6.88
CA LYS A 90 -16.42 5.50 6.62
C LYS A 90 -17.34 5.38 5.40
N ASN A 91 -18.65 5.46 5.63
CA ASN A 91 -19.72 5.70 4.64
C ASN A 91 -19.40 5.20 3.23
N ALA A 92 -19.77 3.94 2.94
CA ALA A 92 -19.92 3.20 1.66
C ALA A 92 -19.78 3.92 0.29
N ALA A 93 -18.89 4.89 0.16
CA ALA A 93 -18.52 5.59 -1.04
C ALA A 93 -17.10 5.12 -1.34
N TYR A 94 -17.06 4.01 -2.07
CA TYR A 94 -15.89 3.38 -2.68
C TYR A 94 -14.79 4.39 -3.00
N LYS A 95 -13.81 4.56 -2.11
CA LYS A 95 -12.56 5.24 -2.46
C LYS A 95 -11.66 4.25 -3.16
N TYR A 96 -11.97 4.01 -4.44
CA TYR A 96 -11.11 3.27 -5.34
C TYR A 96 -9.73 3.94 -5.38
N LYS A 97 -8.72 3.28 -4.82
CA LYS A 97 -7.32 3.65 -5.02
C LYS A 97 -6.82 2.98 -6.31
N PRO A 98 -5.93 3.66 -7.07
CA PRO A 98 -5.49 3.18 -8.38
C PRO A 98 -4.96 1.75 -8.29
N THR A 99 -5.48 0.90 -9.17
CA THR A 99 -5.20 -0.53 -9.18
C THR A 99 -3.70 -0.83 -9.24
N TYR A 100 -3.20 -1.63 -8.30
CA TYR A 100 -1.83 -2.12 -8.31
C TYR A 100 -1.73 -3.39 -9.15
N TRP A 101 -0.98 -3.32 -10.26
CA TRP A 101 -0.82 -4.44 -11.19
C TRP A 101 0.21 -5.45 -10.69
N ILE A 102 -0.16 -6.72 -10.74
CA ILE A 102 0.69 -7.86 -10.39
C ILE A 102 1.11 -8.54 -11.68
N ASN A 103 2.40 -8.43 -12.01
CA ASN A 103 2.99 -9.03 -13.20
C ASN A 103 3.72 -10.35 -12.88
N SER A 104 4.02 -10.59 -11.60
CA SER A 104 4.69 -11.80 -11.14
C SER A 104 4.25 -12.19 -9.72
N ALA A 105 4.52 -13.44 -9.33
CA ALA A 105 4.33 -13.88 -7.94
C ALA A 105 5.20 -13.07 -6.96
N MET A 106 6.36 -12.60 -7.40
CA MET A 106 7.22 -11.74 -6.59
C MET A 106 6.58 -10.37 -6.30
N ASP A 107 5.90 -9.78 -7.28
CA ASP A 107 5.19 -8.50 -7.07
C ASP A 107 4.08 -8.66 -6.03
N LEU A 108 3.38 -9.80 -6.04
CA LEU A 108 2.37 -10.12 -5.04
C LEU A 108 3.00 -10.34 -3.66
N ALA A 109 4.12 -11.08 -3.59
CA ALA A 109 4.83 -11.30 -2.34
C ALA A 109 5.29 -9.97 -1.70
N ILE A 110 5.82 -9.04 -2.51
CA ILE A 110 6.21 -7.69 -2.06
C ILE A 110 4.99 -6.90 -1.57
N ALA A 111 3.87 -6.93 -2.30
CA ALA A 111 2.65 -6.25 -1.89
C ALA A 111 2.10 -6.80 -0.57
N MET A 112 2.12 -8.13 -0.38
CA MET A 112 1.75 -8.79 0.86
C MET A 112 2.67 -8.38 2.02
N TRP A 113 3.99 -8.34 1.77
CA TRP A 113 4.97 -7.89 2.76
C TRP A 113 4.72 -6.43 3.17
N ARG A 114 4.50 -5.54 2.20
CA ARG A 114 4.20 -4.12 2.45
C ARG A 114 2.92 -3.97 3.26
N PHE A 115 1.85 -4.66 2.88
CA PHE A 115 0.59 -4.57 3.63
C PHE A 115 0.75 -5.04 5.07
N LYS A 116 1.48 -6.14 5.29
CA LYS A 116 1.76 -6.68 6.62
C LYS A 116 2.58 -5.73 7.50
N ASN A 117 3.57 -5.03 6.93
CA ASN A 117 4.53 -4.24 7.71
C ASN A 117 4.23 -2.73 7.73
N LEU A 118 3.62 -2.19 6.67
CA LEU A 118 3.35 -0.77 6.46
C LEU A 118 1.85 -0.43 6.50
N GLY A 119 0.97 -1.43 6.53
CA GLY A 119 -0.49 -1.23 6.51
C GLY A 119 -1.04 -0.75 5.16
N THR A 120 -0.23 -0.83 4.10
CA THR A 120 -0.63 -0.54 2.73
C THR A 120 0.23 -1.30 1.70
N ILE A 121 -0.31 -1.59 0.52
CA ILE A 121 0.35 -2.19 -0.64
C ILE A 121 1.18 -1.17 -1.45
N TYR A 122 0.88 0.13 -1.27
CA TYR A 122 1.58 1.22 -1.92
C TYR A 122 2.88 1.56 -1.17
N ALA A 123 3.87 2.10 -1.88
CA ALA A 123 5.13 2.61 -1.35
C ALA A 123 5.26 4.09 -1.70
#